data_AF-A0A6P6W586-F1
#
_entry.id   AF-A0A6P6W586-F1
#
_cell.length_a   1.000
_cell.length_b   1.000
_cell.length_c   1.000
_cell.angle_alpha   90.00
_cell.angle_beta   90.00
_cell.angle_gamma   90.00
#
_symmetry.space_group_name_H-M   'P 1'
#
loop_
_entity.id
_entity.type
_entity.pdbx_description
1 polymer ?
#
loop_
_entity_poly.entity_id
_entity_poly.type
_entity_poly.pdbx_seq_one_letter_code
_entity_poly.pdbx_strand_id
1 'polypeptide(L)'
;MQGSTRSRNNIGEPLATSYHSKFMGTVDYIWHTGELLPVKVLETLAINKLKETGGLPSKRWGSDHLALACELAFADHGTEE
;
A
#
# COMPACT_ATOMS: atom_id res chain seq x y z
N MET A 1 -0.86 13.16 3.54
CA MET A 1 -1.95 12.31 3.01
C MET A 1 -2.70 11.70 4.18
N GLN A 2 -3.96 12.08 4.42
CA GLN A 2 -4.78 11.42 5.44
C GLN A 2 -5.38 10.16 4.81
N GLY A 3 -4.79 9.01 5.11
CA GLY A 3 -5.42 7.73 4.79
C GLY A 3 -6.66 7.52 5.65
N SER A 4 -7.66 6.82 5.11
CA SER A 4 -8.83 6.44 5.89
C SER A 4 -8.42 5.45 6.99
N THR A 5 -8.96 5.59 8.20
CA THR A 5 -8.80 4.60 9.29
C THR A 5 -9.30 3.20 8.92
N ARG A 6 -9.99 3.08 7.77
CA ARG A 6 -10.51 1.83 7.22
C ARG A 6 -9.49 1.07 6.38
N SER A 7 -8.40 1.70 5.95
CA SER A 7 -7.35 1.09 5.13
C SER A 7 -5.96 1.23 5.74
N ARG A 8 -5.75 2.15 6.70
CA ARG A 8 -4.46 2.37 7.35
C ARG A 8 -4.51 2.32 8.88
N ASN A 9 -3.38 1.95 9.49
CA ASN A 9 -3.18 1.98 10.93
C ASN A 9 -2.74 3.38 11.43
N ASN A 10 -2.51 3.52 12.73
CA ASN A 10 -2.19 4.80 13.38
C ASN A 10 -0.82 5.38 12.96
N ILE A 11 0.07 4.58 12.39
CA ILE A 11 1.39 5.02 11.89
C ILE A 11 1.38 5.23 10.37
N GLY A 12 0.23 5.06 9.70
CA GLY A 12 0.06 5.34 8.28
C GLY A 12 0.39 4.17 7.34
N GLU A 13 0.67 2.98 7.87
CA GLU A 13 0.82 1.79 7.04
C GLU A 13 -0.55 1.23 6.64
N PRO A 14 -0.67 0.59 5.46
CA PRO A 14 -1.84 -0.22 5.13
C PRO A 14 -2.17 -1.24 6.23
N LEU A 15 -3.44 -1.58 6.40
CA LEU A 15 -3.88 -2.64 7.32
C LEU A 15 -3.55 -4.04 6.77
N ALA A 16 -3.54 -4.19 5.44
CA ALA A 16 -3.14 -5.42 4.78
C ALA A 16 -2.62 -5.16 3.37
N THR A 17 -1.57 -5.89 3.01
CA THR A 17 -1.10 -6.06 1.63
C THR A 17 -1.22 -7.52 1.19
N SER A 18 -1.40 -8.46 2.13
CA SER A 18 -1.71 -9.86 1.88
C SER A 18 -2.92 -10.30 2.70
N TYR A 19 -3.80 -11.12 2.11
CA TYR A 19 -4.94 -11.71 2.81
C TYR A 19 -5.36 -13.07 2.27
N HIS A 20 -5.19 -14.11 3.08
CA HIS A 20 -5.68 -15.46 2.79
C HIS A 20 -6.20 -16.16 4.06
N SER A 21 -6.59 -17.43 3.95
CA SER A 21 -7.26 -18.17 5.02
C SER A 21 -6.48 -18.32 6.34
N LYS A 22 -5.17 -18.05 6.34
CA LYS A 22 -4.31 -18.18 7.53
C LYS A 22 -3.66 -16.88 7.96
N PHE A 23 -3.72 -15.82 7.15
CA PHE A 23 -2.97 -14.60 7.41
C PHE A 23 -3.65 -13.39 6.78
N MET A 24 -3.55 -12.26 7.48
CA MET A 24 -3.93 -10.94 6.98
C MET A 24 -2.99 -9.92 7.60
N GLY A 25 -2.30 -9.15 6.77
CA GLY A 25 -1.37 -8.16 7.27
C GLY A 25 -0.55 -7.51 6.17
N THR A 26 0.27 -6.55 6.59
CA THR A 26 1.18 -5.81 5.72
C THR A 26 2.55 -6.46 5.75
N VAL A 27 2.99 -6.92 4.58
CA VAL A 27 4.27 -7.64 4.40
C VAL A 27 5.01 -7.18 3.14
N ASP A 28 4.39 -6.32 2.33
CA ASP A 28 4.95 -5.80 1.09
C ASP A 28 5.29 -4.32 1.26
N TYR A 29 6.43 -3.90 0.72
CA TYR A 29 6.95 -2.54 0.85
C TYR A 29 7.70 -2.13 -0.42
N ILE A 30 7.57 -0.86 -0.82
CA ILE A 30 8.44 -0.22 -1.79
C ILE A 30 9.36 0.72 -1.01
N TRP A 31 10.60 0.31 -0.80
CA TRP A 31 11.63 1.16 -0.20
C TRP A 31 12.27 2.04 -1.28
N HIS A 32 12.59 3.28 -0.94
CA HIS A 32 13.21 4.24 -1.86
C HIS A 32 14.36 4.97 -1.17
N THR A 33 15.25 5.57 -1.97
CA THR A 33 16.32 6.46 -1.48
C THR A 33 15.77 7.85 -1.19
N GLY A 34 16.52 8.69 -0.47
CA GLY A 34 16.12 10.08 -0.20
C GLY A 34 15.99 10.95 -1.45
N GLU A 35 16.61 10.53 -2.56
CA GLU A 35 16.55 11.20 -3.87
C GLU A 35 15.23 10.96 -4.61
N LEU A 36 14.40 10.00 -4.16
CA LEU A 36 13.09 9.72 -4.74
C LEU A 36 12.01 10.04 -3.71
N LEU A 37 11.20 11.05 -3.97
CA LEU A 37 10.13 11.48 -3.09
C LEU A 37 8.78 10.87 -3.52
N PRO A 38 8.06 10.16 -2.63
CA PRO A 38 6.72 9.66 -2.94
C PRO A 38 5.71 10.80 -2.99
N VAL A 39 5.25 11.14 -4.19
CA VAL A 39 4.32 12.25 -4.42
C VAL A 39 2.86 11.81 -4.41
N LYS A 40 2.57 10.56 -4.82
CA LYS A 40 1.25 9.92 -4.71
C LYS A 40 1.40 8.44 -4.41
N VAL A 41 0.51 7.89 -3.59
CA VAL A 41 0.47 6.46 -3.26
C VAL A 41 -0.93 5.94 -3.53
N LEU A 42 -1.04 4.83 -4.28
CA LEU A 42 -2.30 4.15 -4.47
C LEU A 42 -2.73 3.52 -3.14
N GLU A 43 -3.93 3.87 -2.69
CA GLU A 43 -4.49 3.34 -1.45
C GLU A 43 -4.87 1.85 -1.59
N THR A 44 -4.68 1.06 -0.53
CA THR A 44 -5.14 -0.34 -0.51
C THR A 44 -6.65 -0.43 -0.26
N LEU A 45 -7.22 -1.62 -0.49
CA LEU A 45 -8.64 -1.85 -0.22
C LEU A 45 -8.93 -1.70 1.28
N ALA A 46 -10.03 -1.02 1.59
CA ALA A 46 -10.54 -0.97 2.96
C ALA A 46 -10.78 -2.37 3.51
N ILE A 47 -10.47 -2.58 4.79
CA ILE A 47 -10.42 -3.92 5.40
C ILE A 47 -11.76 -4.66 5.34
N ASN A 48 -12.88 -3.94 5.40
CA ASN A 48 -14.21 -4.50 5.25
C ASN A 48 -14.45 -5.03 3.82
N LYS A 49 -13.99 -4.30 2.80
CA LYS A 49 -14.06 -4.73 1.39
C LYS A 49 -13.14 -5.89 1.08
N LEU A 50 -11.98 -5.93 1.72
CA LEU A 50 -11.06 -7.06 1.62
C LEU A 50 -11.68 -8.33 2.25
N LYS A 51 -12.29 -8.21 3.43
CA LYS A 51 -13.00 -9.34 4.07
C LYS A 51 -14.23 -9.82 3.29
N GLU A 52 -14.92 -8.93 2.56
CA GLU A 52 -16.03 -9.30 1.66
C GLU A 52 -15.58 -10.26 0.53
N THR A 53 -14.29 -10.36 0.20
CA THR A 53 -13.80 -11.33 -0.80
C THR A 53 -13.73 -12.77 -0.25
N GLY A 54 -13.77 -12.95 1.07
CA GLY A 54 -13.58 -14.25 1.72
C GLY A 54 -12.12 -14.75 1.73
N GLY A 55 -11.17 -13.86 1.45
CA GLY A 55 -9.76 -14.20 1.21
C GLY A 55 -9.36 -13.95 -0.24
N LEU A 56 -8.05 -13.95 -0.48
CA LEU A 56 -7.45 -13.87 -1.80
C LEU A 56 -6.55 -15.12 -2.03
N PRO A 57 -6.31 -15.52 -3.30
CA PRO A 57 -6.94 -15.01 -4.52
C PRO A 57 -8.44 -15.34 -4.57
N SER A 58 -9.16 -14.71 -5.51
CA SER A 58 -10.59 -14.94 -5.74
C SER A 58 -10.94 -14.83 -7.23
N LYS A 59 -12.20 -15.08 -7.61
CA LYS A 59 -12.63 -14.97 -9.02
C LYS A 59 -12.32 -13.61 -9.69
N ARG A 60 -12.21 -12.54 -8.91
CA ARG A 60 -11.88 -11.18 -9.41
C ARG A 60 -10.42 -10.77 -9.18
N TRP A 61 -9.67 -11.53 -8.38
CA TRP A 61 -8.34 -11.14 -7.91
C TRP A 61 -7.38 -12.33 -8.07
N GLY A 62 -6.41 -12.20 -8.97
CA GLY A 62 -5.52 -13.30 -9.35
C GLY A 62 -4.38 -13.60 -8.38
N SER A 63 -4.16 -12.76 -7.37
CA SER A 63 -3.10 -12.88 -6.36
C SER A 63 -3.70 -12.83 -4.96
N ASP A 64 -3.03 -13.46 -3.98
CA ASP A 64 -3.30 -13.29 -2.55
C ASP A 64 -2.74 -11.99 -1.95
N HIS A 65 -1.90 -11.28 -2.72
CA HIS A 65 -1.37 -9.97 -2.40
C HIS A 65 -2.04 -8.85 -3.22
N LEU A 66 -2.14 -7.67 -2.61
CA LEU A 66 -2.55 -6.44 -3.25
C LEU A 66 -1.32 -5.74 -3.83
N ALA A 67 -1.39 -5.32 -5.10
CA ALA A 67 -0.31 -4.59 -5.73
C ALA A 67 -0.09 -3.23 -5.04
N LEU A 68 1.16 -2.92 -4.74
CA LEU A 68 1.58 -1.59 -4.31
C LEU A 68 1.94 -0.77 -5.54
N ALA A 69 1.49 0.49 -5.57
CA ALA A 69 1.84 1.43 -6.62
C ALA A 69 1.98 2.84 -6.03
N CYS A 70 2.98 3.57 -6.51
CA CYS A 70 3.19 4.97 -6.15
C CYS A 70 3.77 5.74 -7.34
N GLU A 71 3.56 7.05 -7.33
CA GLU A 71 4.29 8.01 -8.14
C GLU A 71 5.46 8.55 -7.32
N LEU A 72 6.66 8.53 -7.89
CA LEU A 72 7.89 9.06 -7.31
C LEU A 72 8.38 10.24 -8.15
N ALA A 73 8.93 11.26 -7.50
CA ALA A 73 9.63 12.37 -8.15
C ALA A 73 11.08 12.42 -7.66
N PHE A 74 12.00 12.94 -8.48
CA PHE A 74 13.36 13.21 -8.02
C PHE A 74 13.36 14.38 -7.04
N ALA A 75 14.13 14.26 -5.96
CA ALA A 75 14.35 15.35 -5.02
C ALA A 75 15.11 16.49 -5.72
N ASP A 76 14.67 17.72 -5.51
CA ASP A 76 15.39 18.89 -5.98
C ASP A 76 16.59 19.14 -5.06
N HIS A 77 17.75 18.67 -5.49
CA HIS A 77 19.01 19.12 -4.94
C HIS A 77 19.32 20.44 -5.64
N GLY A 78 18.78 21.53 -5.12
CA GLY A 78 19.04 22.87 -5.65
C GLY A 78 20.53 23.00 -5.96
N THR A 79 20.85 23.50 -7.16
CA THR A 79 22.23 23.73 -7.57
C THR A 79 22.91 24.57 -6.48
N GLU A 80 23.82 23.97 -5.72
CA GLU A 80 24.76 24.73 -4.91
C GLU A 80 25.63 25.52 -5.90
N GLU A 81 25.31 26.81 -6.07
CA GLU A 81 26.18 27.81 -6.70
C GLU A 81 27.28 28.25 -5.73
#